data_AF-A0A7S2G0N3-F1
#
_entry.id   AF-A0A7S2G0N3-F1
#
_cell.length_a   1.000
_cell.length_b   1.000
_cell.length_c   1.000
_cell.angle_alpha   90.00
_cell.angle_beta   90.00
_cell.angle_gamma   90.00
#
_symmetry.space_group_name_H-M   'P 1'
#
loop_
_entity.id
_entity.type
_entity.pdbx_description
1 polymer ?
#
loop_
_entity_poly.entity_id
_entity_poly.type
_entity_poly.pdbx_seq_one_letter_code
_entity_poly.pdbx_strand_id
1 'polypeptide(L)'
;ANYVAGLGRGAVGFTTRSDIGPARETPDMPQFGLQAPEITITKPRHRDGDDDEEKDFSETNFNEFSGYGGNLFNDTPYEEDDEEADRIYEAIDERMDERRKRRREEQLLENMKKFRQERPKIADQFADLKRELAMVPQEAWEKIPDVGDYSLKFKQKKRADTYTPVTDQLLDGSRGNRASSAAMDAKRRDAGFATPLGMATPLAGQAGMVTPFGGFRTPLGGTMSESGGLAQARGTVLSLK
;
A
#
# COMPACT_ATOMS: atom_id res chain seq x y z
N ALA A 1 -6.77 26.83 30.61
CA ALA A 1 -7.77 26.71 29.52
C ALA A 1 -8.28 25.28 29.55
N ASN A 2 -9.56 25.07 29.89
CA ASN A 2 -10.15 23.75 30.12
C ASN A 2 -10.76 23.22 28.83
N TYR A 3 -9.92 22.83 27.88
CA TYR A 3 -10.37 22.15 26.66
C TYR A 3 -10.35 20.65 26.91
N VAL A 4 -11.51 19.99 26.74
CA VAL A 4 -11.61 18.54 26.71
C VAL A 4 -11.63 18.11 25.24
N ALA A 5 -10.63 17.33 24.84
CA ALA A 5 -10.48 16.84 23.47
C ALA A 5 -11.75 16.09 23.02
N GLY A 6 -12.25 16.41 21.83
CA GLY A 6 -13.49 15.81 21.30
C GLY A 6 -14.78 16.43 21.84
N LEU A 7 -14.85 16.73 23.14
CA LEU A 7 -16.04 17.32 23.74
C LEU A 7 -16.25 18.77 23.31
N GLY A 8 -15.17 19.57 23.23
CA GLY A 8 -15.25 20.97 22.78
C GLY A 8 -15.67 21.16 21.31
N ARG A 9 -15.63 20.09 20.50
CA ARG A 9 -16.15 20.06 19.11
C ARG A 9 -17.55 19.43 19.01
N GLY A 10 -18.19 19.10 20.14
CA GLY A 10 -19.48 18.42 20.19
C GLY A 10 -19.45 16.98 19.67
N ALA A 11 -18.28 16.34 19.61
CA ALA A 11 -18.20 14.96 19.17
C ALA A 11 -18.66 14.02 20.28
N VAL A 12 -19.66 13.20 19.97
CA VAL A 12 -20.16 12.12 20.83
C VAL A 12 -19.95 10.82 20.06
N GLY A 13 -19.35 9.80 20.68
CA GLY A 13 -19.19 8.49 20.07
C GLY A 13 -20.54 7.86 19.77
N PHE A 14 -20.69 7.26 18.58
CA PHE A 14 -21.92 6.54 18.22
C PHE A 14 -22.02 5.27 19.09
N THR A 15 -23.19 5.00 19.64
CA THR A 15 -23.45 3.80 20.43
C THR A 15 -23.99 2.70 19.52
N THR A 16 -23.27 1.59 19.41
CA THR A 16 -23.75 0.35 18.79
C THR A 16 -24.40 -0.55 19.84
N ARG A 17 -25.11 -1.59 19.40
CA ARG A 17 -25.76 -2.57 20.28
C ARG A 17 -24.79 -3.27 21.24
N SER A 18 -23.50 -3.30 20.91
CA SER A 18 -22.43 -3.91 21.72
C SER A 18 -21.91 -2.99 22.83
N ASP A 19 -22.19 -1.68 22.78
CA ASP A 19 -21.65 -0.67 23.70
C ASP A 19 -22.50 -0.46 24.96
N ILE A 20 -23.64 -1.17 25.07
CA ILE A 20 -24.50 -1.17 26.24
C ILE A 20 -23.97 -2.23 27.21
N GLY A 21 -22.84 -1.93 27.84
CA GLY A 21 -22.21 -2.75 28.87
C GLY A 21 -21.80 -1.90 30.08
N PRO A 22 -21.46 -2.53 31.22
CA PRO A 22 -21.15 -1.84 32.48
C PRO A 22 -19.89 -0.95 32.41
N ALA A 23 -19.13 -0.98 31.31
CA ALA A 23 -17.91 -0.21 31.10
C ALA A 23 -18.15 1.25 30.66
N ARG A 24 -19.40 1.70 30.52
CA ARG A 24 -19.67 3.09 30.11
C ARG A 24 -20.06 3.96 31.32
N GLU A 25 -19.11 4.75 31.81
CA GLU A 25 -19.43 6.00 32.49
C GLU A 25 -20.08 6.94 31.47
N THR A 26 -21.37 7.23 31.64
CA THR A 26 -22.03 8.28 30.87
C THR A 26 -21.41 9.61 31.29
N PRO A 27 -20.92 10.46 30.36
CA PRO A 27 -20.48 11.78 30.76
C PRO A 27 -21.63 12.51 31.45
N ASP A 28 -21.36 13.13 32.60
CA ASP A 28 -22.31 13.89 33.43
C ASP A 28 -22.99 14.98 32.58
N MET A 29 -24.08 14.60 31.94
CA MET A 29 -25.05 15.52 31.37
C MET A 29 -25.89 16.04 32.54
N PRO A 30 -26.14 17.35 32.66
CA PRO A 30 -27.09 17.85 33.65
C PRO A 30 -28.48 17.30 33.32
N GLN A 31 -28.85 16.22 34.01
CA GLN A 31 -30.05 15.44 33.75
C GLN A 31 -31.24 16.04 34.50
N PHE A 32 -32.16 16.65 33.75
CA PHE A 32 -33.50 16.94 34.23
C PHE A 32 -34.24 15.61 34.46
N GLY A 33 -34.39 15.25 35.74
CA GLY A 33 -35.48 14.41 36.24
C GLY A 33 -35.38 12.90 36.02
N LEU A 34 -35.07 12.18 37.10
CA LEU A 34 -35.78 11.03 37.69
C LEU A 34 -34.78 10.03 38.30
N GLN A 35 -34.90 9.89 39.62
CA GLN A 35 -34.05 9.13 40.54
C GLN A 35 -34.22 7.61 40.33
N ALA A 36 -33.11 6.88 40.19
CA ALA A 36 -33.04 5.42 40.41
C ALA A 36 -32.05 5.12 41.55
N PRO A 37 -32.31 4.10 42.40
CA PRO A 37 -31.59 3.89 43.66
C PRO A 37 -30.19 3.31 43.45
N GLU A 38 -29.27 3.84 44.27
CA GLU A 38 -27.83 3.63 44.30
C GLU A 38 -27.47 2.29 44.98
N ILE A 39 -26.77 1.40 44.27
CA ILE A 39 -26.04 0.26 44.88
C ILE A 39 -24.55 0.62 44.81
N THR A 40 -24.02 1.17 45.90
CA THR A 40 -22.61 1.52 46.06
C THR A 40 -21.78 0.29 46.46
N ILE A 41 -21.10 -0.32 45.48
CA ILE A 41 -19.92 -1.14 45.77
C ILE A 41 -18.73 -0.18 45.81
N THR A 42 -18.36 0.27 47.01
CA THR A 42 -17.19 1.10 47.25
C THR A 42 -15.91 0.27 47.13
N LYS A 43 -15.28 0.26 45.96
CA LYS A 43 -13.85 -0.06 45.85
C LYS A 43 -13.06 1.23 46.14
N PRO A 44 -12.10 1.25 47.09
CA PRO A 44 -11.36 2.46 47.39
C PRO A 44 -10.56 2.87 46.15
N ARG A 45 -10.82 4.09 45.65
CA ARG A 45 -10.06 4.73 44.60
C ARG A 45 -8.68 5.09 45.15
N HIS A 46 -7.67 4.28 44.87
CA HIS A 46 -6.30 4.79 44.82
C HIS A 46 -6.23 5.68 43.58
N ARG A 47 -5.89 6.94 43.78
CA ARG A 47 -5.75 7.95 42.75
C ARG A 47 -4.26 8.14 42.54
N ASP A 48 -3.66 7.26 41.75
CA ASP A 48 -2.28 7.39 41.30
C ASP A 48 -2.21 6.90 39.85
N GLY A 49 -1.89 7.81 38.92
CA GLY A 49 -1.51 7.51 37.53
C GLY A 49 -2.61 7.00 36.61
N ASP A 50 -3.06 7.84 35.66
CA ASP A 50 -3.74 7.38 34.44
C ASP A 50 -2.73 6.61 33.55
N ASP A 51 -2.31 5.42 33.98
CA ASP A 51 -1.58 4.44 33.16
C ASP A 51 -2.51 3.25 32.82
N ASP A 52 -3.82 3.50 32.71
CA ASP A 52 -4.70 2.62 31.95
C ASP A 52 -4.26 2.73 30.48
N GLU A 53 -3.20 2.00 30.09
CA GLU A 53 -2.77 1.87 28.70
C GLU A 53 -4.01 1.49 27.88
N GLU A 54 -4.53 2.45 27.12
CA GLU A 54 -5.73 2.27 26.32
C GLU A 54 -5.45 1.11 25.35
N LYS A 55 -6.06 -0.05 25.63
CA LYS A 55 -5.79 -1.29 24.92
C LYS A 55 -6.02 -1.06 23.43
N ASP A 56 -4.97 -1.26 22.63
CA ASP A 56 -5.04 -1.01 21.19
C ASP A 56 -5.87 -2.10 20.50
N PHE A 57 -7.14 -1.80 20.27
CA PHE A 57 -8.06 -2.66 19.51
C PHE A 57 -8.04 -2.39 18.00
N SER A 58 -6.99 -1.74 17.48
CA SER A 58 -6.83 -1.56 16.03
C SER A 58 -6.62 -2.89 15.31
N GLU A 59 -7.07 -2.96 14.06
CA GLU A 59 -6.81 -4.12 13.18
C GLU A 59 -5.31 -4.34 12.95
N THR A 60 -4.47 -3.32 13.10
CA THR A 60 -3.00 -3.46 13.00
C THR A 60 -2.38 -4.22 14.17
N ASN A 61 -3.02 -4.17 15.34
CA ASN A 61 -2.62 -4.94 16.51
C ASN A 61 -3.26 -6.35 16.52
N PHE A 62 -4.35 -6.55 15.78
CA PHE A 62 -5.03 -7.84 15.69
C PHE A 62 -4.33 -8.80 14.71
N ASN A 63 -4.06 -10.03 15.17
CA ASN A 63 -3.64 -11.16 14.34
C ASN A 63 -4.65 -12.30 14.50
N GLU A 64 -5.03 -12.94 13.40
CA GLU A 64 -6.01 -14.04 13.38
C GLU A 64 -5.63 -15.22 14.29
N PHE A 65 -4.35 -15.54 14.41
CA PHE A 65 -3.90 -16.67 15.23
C PHE A 65 -3.78 -16.35 16.71
N SER A 66 -3.16 -15.21 17.04
CA SER A 66 -2.81 -14.84 18.42
C SER A 66 -3.76 -13.83 19.05
N GLY A 67 -4.75 -13.32 18.31
CA GLY A 67 -5.64 -12.25 18.74
C GLY A 67 -4.96 -10.88 18.74
N TYR A 68 -5.40 -9.98 19.62
CA TYR A 68 -4.76 -8.68 19.82
C TYR A 68 -3.38 -8.84 20.43
N GLY A 69 -2.39 -8.15 19.88
CA GLY A 69 -1.05 -8.06 20.47
C GLY A 69 -1.07 -7.31 21.81
N GLY A 70 -0.14 -7.69 22.68
CA GLY A 70 -0.03 -7.15 24.04
C GLY A 70 -0.26 -8.20 25.11
N ASN A 71 0.44 -8.06 26.24
CA ASN A 71 0.34 -8.97 27.38
C ASN A 71 -0.73 -8.46 28.34
N LEU A 72 -1.72 -9.31 28.68
CA LEU A 72 -2.85 -8.93 29.52
C LEU A 72 -2.52 -8.83 31.02
N PHE A 73 -1.41 -9.42 31.46
CA PHE A 73 -1.08 -9.62 32.88
C PHE A 73 -0.01 -8.65 33.41
N ASN A 74 0.42 -7.65 32.63
CA ASN A 74 1.45 -6.71 33.08
C ASN A 74 0.97 -5.74 34.20
N ASP A 75 -0.35 -5.60 34.39
CA ASP A 75 -0.97 -4.69 35.36
C ASP A 75 -1.23 -5.36 36.73
N THR A 76 -0.97 -6.67 36.86
CA THR A 76 -1.10 -7.33 38.16
C THR A 76 0.13 -7.08 39.03
N PRO A 77 -0.02 -6.93 40.36
CA PRO A 77 1.13 -6.85 41.25
C PRO A 77 1.99 -8.10 41.07
N TYR A 78 3.29 -7.88 40.89
CA TYR A 78 4.27 -8.91 40.59
C TYR A 78 5.21 -9.04 41.78
N GLU A 79 5.22 -10.22 42.40
CA GLU A 79 5.95 -10.52 43.63
C GLU A 79 7.18 -11.40 43.37
N GLU A 80 8.04 -11.59 44.38
CA GLU A 80 9.26 -12.39 44.26
C GLU A 80 8.96 -13.87 43.91
N ASP A 81 7.83 -14.40 44.38
CA ASP A 81 7.35 -15.74 44.02
C ASP A 81 6.98 -15.83 42.53
N ASP A 82 6.49 -14.74 41.92
CA ASP A 82 6.19 -14.69 40.49
C ASP A 82 7.48 -14.66 39.64
N GLU A 83 8.49 -13.91 40.09
CA GLU A 83 9.84 -13.94 39.49
C GLU A 83 10.47 -15.33 39.55
N GLU A 84 10.34 -16.02 40.69
CA GLU A 84 10.80 -17.40 40.83
C GLU A 84 10.06 -18.34 39.89
N ALA A 85 8.75 -18.20 39.78
CA ALA A 85 7.94 -18.98 38.86
C ALA A 85 8.38 -18.76 37.40
N ASP A 86 8.51 -17.50 36.96
CA ASP A 86 8.92 -17.16 35.61
C ASP A 86 10.31 -17.70 35.27
N ARG A 87 11.28 -17.62 36.20
CA ARG A 87 12.60 -18.25 36.02
C ARG A 87 12.51 -19.76 35.83
N ILE A 88 11.65 -20.45 36.58
CA ILE A 88 11.47 -21.90 36.46
C ILE A 88 10.82 -22.24 35.12
N TYR A 89 9.77 -21.52 34.73
CA TYR A 89 9.07 -21.75 33.47
C TYR A 89 9.94 -21.44 32.25
N GLU A 90 10.70 -20.34 32.29
CA GLU A 90 11.68 -20.01 31.26
C GLU A 90 12.74 -21.11 31.13
N ALA A 91 13.30 -21.59 32.25
CA ALA A 91 14.27 -22.69 32.22
C ALA A 91 13.69 -23.99 31.65
N ILE A 92 12.40 -24.27 31.87
CA ILE A 92 11.71 -25.41 31.25
C ILE A 92 11.61 -25.21 29.73
N ASP A 93 11.17 -24.04 29.26
CA ASP A 93 11.04 -23.74 27.84
C ASP A 93 12.41 -23.78 27.14
N GLU A 94 13.45 -23.22 27.76
CA GLU A 94 14.82 -23.31 27.27
C GLU A 94 15.26 -24.76 27.11
N ARG A 95 15.05 -25.60 28.15
CA ARG A 95 15.40 -27.03 28.12
C ARG A 95 14.65 -27.79 27.04
N MET A 96 13.38 -27.45 26.81
CA MET A 96 12.58 -28.05 25.75
C MET A 96 13.15 -27.72 24.36
N ASP A 97 13.72 -26.52 24.22
CA ASP A 97 14.32 -26.05 22.97
C ASP A 97 15.78 -26.46 22.76
N GLU A 98 16.55 -26.75 23.81
CA GLU A 98 17.99 -27.07 23.79
C GLU A 98 18.41 -28.02 22.66
N ARG A 99 17.63 -29.08 22.41
CA ARG A 99 17.97 -30.12 21.41
C ARG A 99 18.11 -29.56 20.00
N ARG A 100 17.43 -28.47 19.67
CA ARG A 100 17.45 -27.84 18.34
C ARG A 100 17.78 -26.36 18.37
N LYS A 101 17.92 -25.74 19.55
CA LYS A 101 18.20 -24.32 19.77
C LYS A 101 19.33 -23.83 18.88
N ARG A 102 20.52 -24.43 18.99
CA ARG A 102 21.69 -24.06 18.17
C ARG A 102 21.41 -24.08 16.66
N ARG A 103 20.84 -25.17 16.14
CA ARG A 103 20.55 -25.29 14.69
C ARG A 103 19.46 -24.31 14.25
N ARG A 104 18.43 -24.11 15.08
CA ARG A 104 17.32 -23.19 14.79
C ARG A 104 17.82 -21.75 14.77
N GLU A 105 18.60 -21.36 15.76
CA GLU A 105 19.20 -20.02 15.88
C GLU A 105 20.23 -19.77 14.77
N GLU A 106 21.10 -20.73 14.45
CA GLU A 106 22.03 -20.64 13.32
C GLU A 106 21.27 -20.45 12.00
N GLN A 107 20.24 -21.26 11.74
CA GLN A 107 19.41 -21.11 10.55
C GLN A 107 18.64 -19.79 10.54
N LEU A 108 18.10 -19.35 11.68
CA LEU A 108 17.39 -18.07 11.79
C LEU A 108 18.36 -16.93 11.50
N LEU A 109 19.57 -16.97 12.05
CA LEU A 109 20.61 -15.97 11.84
C LEU A 109 21.08 -15.94 10.38
N GLU A 110 21.35 -17.10 9.78
CA GLU A 110 21.71 -17.21 8.37
C GLU A 110 20.59 -16.71 7.46
N ASN A 111 19.34 -17.08 7.74
CA ASN A 111 18.18 -16.62 6.99
C ASN A 111 17.97 -15.10 7.16
N MET A 112 18.12 -14.56 8.37
CA MET A 112 18.04 -13.11 8.62
C MET A 112 19.16 -12.37 7.90
N LYS A 113 20.38 -12.91 7.92
CA LYS A 113 21.54 -12.33 7.20
C LYS A 113 21.32 -12.36 5.70
N LYS A 114 20.87 -13.50 5.16
CA LYS A 114 20.54 -13.66 3.74
C LYS A 114 19.41 -12.73 3.33
N PHE A 115 18.33 -12.67 4.11
CA PHE A 115 17.21 -11.76 3.87
C PHE A 115 17.65 -10.30 3.86
N ARG A 116 18.52 -9.89 4.80
CA ARG A 116 19.07 -8.53 4.83
C ARG A 116 20.00 -8.24 3.64
N GLN A 117 20.71 -9.24 3.12
CA GLN A 117 21.53 -9.10 1.92
C GLN A 117 20.68 -9.03 0.65
N GLU A 118 19.66 -9.88 0.52
CA GLU A 118 18.76 -9.93 -0.64
C GLU A 118 17.81 -8.73 -0.69
N ARG A 119 17.32 -8.31 0.48
CA ARG A 119 16.35 -7.21 0.64
C ARG A 119 16.81 -6.29 1.78
N PRO A 120 17.88 -5.50 1.56
CA PRO A 120 18.31 -4.53 2.56
C PRO A 120 17.18 -3.54 2.85
N LYS A 121 17.05 -3.12 4.12
CA LYS A 121 16.09 -2.09 4.51
C LYS A 121 16.35 -0.82 3.70
N ILE A 122 15.31 -0.11 3.31
CA ILE A 122 15.44 1.14 2.54
C ILE A 122 16.39 2.11 3.24
N ALA A 123 16.27 2.27 4.56
CA ALA A 123 17.17 3.10 5.36
C ALA A 123 18.65 2.63 5.31
N ASP A 124 18.91 1.34 5.20
CA ASP A 124 20.27 0.79 5.09
C ASP A 124 20.87 1.09 3.71
N GLN A 125 20.06 1.05 2.64
CA GLN A 125 20.49 1.41 1.27
C GLN A 125 20.95 2.87 1.16
N PHE A 126 20.31 3.76 1.93
CA PHE A 126 20.63 5.19 1.96
C PHE A 126 21.54 5.59 3.13
N ALA A 127 22.08 4.64 3.91
CA ALA A 127 22.89 4.96 5.08
C ALA A 127 24.17 5.73 4.71
N ASP A 128 24.84 5.33 3.62
CA ASP A 128 26.04 6.00 3.12
C ASP A 128 25.73 7.41 2.64
N LEU A 129 24.68 7.57 1.82
CA LEU A 129 24.22 8.87 1.35
C LEU A 129 23.76 9.79 2.50
N LYS A 130 23.14 9.22 3.54
CA LYS A 130 22.76 9.96 4.75
C LYS A 130 23.98 10.44 5.53
N ARG A 131 25.07 9.66 5.56
CA ARG A 131 26.34 10.08 6.18
C ARG A 131 27.03 11.17 5.38
N GLU A 132 27.02 11.08 4.05
CA GLU A 132 27.54 12.14 3.17
C GLU A 132 26.73 13.43 3.30
N LEU A 133 25.41 13.32 3.46
CA LEU A 133 24.52 14.47 3.68
C LEU A 133 24.89 15.27 4.94
N ALA A 134 25.49 14.65 5.96
CA ALA A 134 25.97 15.35 7.15
C ALA A 134 27.14 16.30 6.88
N MET A 135 27.85 16.14 5.76
CA MET A 135 28.94 17.04 5.36
C MET A 135 28.43 18.32 4.69
N VAL A 136 27.14 18.40 4.34
CA VAL A 136 26.55 19.58 3.69
C VAL A 136 26.36 20.70 4.72
N PRO A 137 26.97 21.89 4.52
CA PRO A 137 26.85 22.99 5.48
C PRO A 137 25.44 23.56 5.50
N GLN A 138 25.04 24.15 6.62
CA GLN A 138 23.72 24.75 6.80
C GLN A 138 23.38 25.81 5.74
N GLU A 139 24.35 26.59 5.28
CA GLU A 139 24.13 27.57 4.21
C GLU A 139 23.65 26.92 2.89
N ALA A 140 24.09 25.70 2.60
CA ALA A 140 23.64 24.97 1.42
C ALA A 140 22.22 24.45 1.60
N TRP A 141 21.79 24.15 2.84
CA TRP A 141 20.41 23.81 3.17
C TRP A 141 19.45 24.98 2.97
N GLU A 142 19.88 26.19 3.35
CA GLU A 142 19.07 27.40 3.19
C GLU A 142 18.91 27.83 1.72
N LYS A 143 19.86 27.43 0.86
CA LYS A 143 19.87 27.74 -0.58
C LYS A 143 19.17 26.68 -1.44
N ILE A 144 18.56 25.65 -0.85
CA ILE A 144 17.78 24.66 -1.60
C ILE A 144 16.58 25.37 -2.22
N PRO A 145 16.45 25.40 -3.57
CA PRO A 145 15.29 25.99 -4.22
C PRO A 145 14.03 25.16 -3.95
N ASP A 146 12.89 25.82 -3.84
CA ASP A 146 11.60 25.13 -3.84
C ASP A 146 11.38 24.43 -5.19
N VAL A 147 10.56 23.38 -5.18
CA VAL A 147 10.29 22.55 -6.36
C VAL A 147 9.50 23.37 -7.38
N GLY A 148 10.21 23.96 -8.34
CA GLY A 148 9.61 24.60 -9.51
C GLY A 148 8.83 23.61 -10.38
N ASP A 149 7.94 24.12 -11.23
CA ASP A 149 7.21 23.29 -12.20
C ASP A 149 8.12 22.90 -13.38
N TYR A 150 8.88 21.82 -13.20
CA TYR A 150 9.71 21.22 -14.25
C TYR A 150 8.90 20.43 -15.29
N SER A 151 7.59 20.27 -15.05
CA SER A 151 6.68 19.55 -15.94
C SER A 151 5.75 20.54 -16.64
N LEU A 152 5.45 20.36 -17.92
CA LEU A 152 4.41 21.19 -18.57
C LEU A 152 2.99 20.88 -18.06
N LYS A 153 2.83 20.00 -17.06
CA LYS A 153 1.54 19.49 -16.59
C LYS A 153 0.65 20.55 -15.96
N PHE A 154 1.18 21.52 -15.21
CA PHE A 154 0.35 22.62 -14.69
C PHE A 154 0.05 23.68 -15.76
N LYS A 155 0.94 23.84 -16.75
CA LYS A 155 0.72 24.74 -17.90
C LYS A 155 -0.28 24.17 -18.91
N GLN A 156 -0.38 22.84 -19.01
CA GLN A 156 -1.42 22.18 -19.77
C GLN A 156 -2.73 22.26 -18.99
N LYS A 157 -3.56 23.27 -19.30
CA LYS A 157 -4.96 23.28 -18.87
C LYS A 157 -5.57 21.95 -19.28
N LYS A 158 -5.88 21.09 -18.30
CA LYS A 158 -6.78 19.95 -18.51
C LYS A 158 -8.01 20.53 -19.18
N ARG A 159 -8.31 20.09 -20.41
CA ARG A 159 -9.51 20.53 -21.08
C ARG A 159 -10.66 20.14 -20.17
N ALA A 160 -11.38 21.14 -19.67
CA ALA A 160 -12.62 20.87 -18.96
C ALA A 160 -13.56 20.24 -19.99
N ASP A 161 -14.12 19.08 -19.67
CA ASP A 161 -15.12 18.43 -20.51
C ASP A 161 -16.39 19.28 -20.48
N THR A 162 -16.43 20.30 -21.34
CA THR A 162 -17.62 21.12 -21.55
C THR A 162 -18.53 20.38 -22.53
N TYR A 163 -19.52 19.68 -21.98
CA TYR A 163 -20.58 19.08 -22.78
C TYR A 163 -21.58 20.17 -23.18
N THR A 164 -21.43 20.68 -24.41
CA THR A 164 -22.45 21.54 -25.03
C THR A 164 -23.43 20.69 -25.82
N PRO A 165 -24.74 21.01 -25.82
CA PRO A 165 -25.70 20.30 -26.66
C PRO A 165 -25.25 20.36 -28.12
N VAL A 166 -25.33 19.22 -28.80
CA VAL A 166 -25.01 19.11 -30.23
C VAL A 166 -26.01 19.95 -31.02
N THR A 167 -25.55 20.66 -32.05
CA THR A 167 -26.44 21.45 -32.91
C THR A 167 -27.32 20.55 -33.77
N ASP A 168 -28.57 20.94 -34.00
CA ASP A 168 -29.54 20.16 -34.80
C ASP A 168 -29.12 19.96 -36.27
N GLN A 169 -28.08 20.65 -36.73
CA GLN A 169 -27.47 20.46 -38.05
C GLN A 169 -26.89 19.05 -38.26
N LEU A 170 -26.41 18.41 -37.18
CA LEU A 170 -25.98 17.01 -37.19
C LEU A 170 -27.17 16.05 -37.39
N LEU A 171 -28.35 16.41 -36.89
CA LEU A 171 -29.58 15.64 -37.10
C LEU A 171 -30.11 15.82 -38.53
N ASP A 172 -29.98 17.01 -39.11
CA ASP A 172 -30.45 17.28 -40.48
C ASP A 172 -29.58 16.56 -41.53
N GLY A 173 -28.26 16.58 -41.37
CA GLY A 173 -27.35 15.80 -42.22
C GLY A 173 -27.59 14.29 -42.12
N SER A 174 -27.91 13.78 -40.93
CA SER A 174 -28.24 12.36 -40.76
C SER A 174 -29.62 11.97 -41.31
N ARG A 175 -30.58 12.91 -41.35
CA ARG A 175 -31.87 12.72 -42.02
C ARG A 175 -31.72 12.63 -43.53
N GLY A 176 -30.91 13.51 -44.14
CA GLY A 176 -30.57 13.42 -45.55
C GLY A 176 -29.85 12.12 -45.93
N ASN A 177 -28.92 11.65 -45.09
CA ASN A 177 -28.15 10.44 -45.36
C ASN A 177 -28.91 9.13 -45.06
N ARG A 178 -29.85 9.12 -44.10
CA ARG A 178 -30.76 7.97 -43.89
C ARG A 178 -31.79 7.83 -45.01
N ALA A 179 -32.25 8.95 -45.58
CA ALA A 179 -33.15 8.93 -46.72
C ALA A 179 -32.48 8.34 -47.98
N SER A 180 -31.19 8.61 -48.19
CA SER A 180 -30.41 8.02 -49.30
C SER A 180 -30.04 6.54 -49.07
N SER A 181 -29.77 6.11 -47.83
CA SER A 181 -29.43 4.71 -47.55
C SER A 181 -30.65 3.77 -47.59
N ALA A 182 -31.83 4.21 -47.16
CA ALA A 182 -33.04 3.40 -47.18
C ALA A 182 -33.54 3.08 -48.60
N ALA A 183 -33.17 3.89 -49.60
CA ALA A 183 -33.50 3.65 -51.00
C ALA A 183 -32.64 2.55 -51.67
N MET A 184 -31.53 2.13 -51.06
CA MET A 184 -30.58 1.19 -51.66
C MET A 184 -30.77 -0.27 -51.20
N ASP A 185 -31.63 -0.56 -50.22
CA ASP A 185 -31.78 -1.90 -49.60
C ASP A 185 -33.18 -2.52 -49.79
N ALA A 186 -33.65 -2.61 -51.03
CA ALA A 186 -34.85 -3.40 -51.39
C ALA A 186 -34.56 -4.58 -52.33
N LYS A 187 -33.30 -4.77 -52.77
CA LYS A 187 -32.92 -5.77 -53.79
C LYS A 187 -31.86 -6.79 -53.35
N ARG A 188 -31.53 -6.89 -52.06
CA ARG A 188 -30.47 -7.80 -51.56
C ARG A 188 -30.90 -8.69 -50.38
N ARG A 189 -32.15 -9.15 -50.35
CA ARG A 189 -32.64 -10.11 -49.33
C ARG A 189 -32.73 -11.56 -49.81
N ASP A 190 -32.02 -11.93 -50.88
CA ASP A 190 -32.10 -13.26 -51.48
C ASP A 190 -30.70 -13.81 -51.78
N ALA A 191 -29.98 -14.27 -50.74
CA ALA A 191 -28.84 -15.19 -50.86
C ALA A 191 -28.39 -15.71 -49.48
N GLY A 192 -29.03 -16.80 -49.06
CA GLY A 192 -28.49 -17.95 -48.33
C GLY A 192 -27.26 -17.81 -47.42
N PHE A 193 -27.48 -18.08 -46.14
CA PHE A 193 -26.47 -18.51 -45.16
C PHE A 193 -25.83 -19.84 -45.61
N ALA A 194 -24.51 -19.86 -45.81
CA ALA A 194 -23.72 -21.08 -45.98
C ALA A 194 -22.44 -21.02 -45.14
N THR A 195 -22.50 -21.69 -43.99
CA THR A 195 -21.33 -22.17 -43.22
C THR A 195 -20.91 -23.55 -43.73
N PRO A 196 -19.60 -23.87 -43.82
CA PRO A 196 -19.16 -25.25 -43.69
C PRO A 196 -18.38 -25.48 -42.38
N LEU A 197 -19.02 -26.28 -41.53
CA LEU A 197 -18.50 -26.90 -40.31
C LEU A 197 -17.89 -28.28 -40.67
N GLY A 198 -16.76 -28.68 -40.07
CA GLY A 198 -16.29 -30.08 -39.95
C GLY A 198 -14.79 -30.29 -40.26
N MET A 199 -13.90 -30.43 -39.28
CA MET A 199 -13.51 -31.66 -38.53
C MET A 199 -12.57 -32.62 -39.31
N ALA A 200 -11.28 -32.63 -38.97
CA ALA A 200 -10.44 -33.82 -38.74
C ALA A 200 -8.97 -33.47 -38.44
N THR A 201 -8.54 -33.67 -37.18
CA THR A 201 -7.13 -33.79 -36.75
C THR A 201 -6.54 -35.14 -37.16
N PRO A 202 -5.20 -35.29 -37.23
CA PRO A 202 -4.52 -35.87 -36.08
C PRO A 202 -3.14 -35.27 -35.75
N LEU A 203 -2.91 -35.06 -34.45
CA LEU A 203 -1.78 -35.57 -33.67
C LEU A 203 -0.34 -35.40 -34.21
N ALA A 204 0.44 -34.63 -33.44
CA ALA A 204 1.83 -34.89 -32.99
C ALA A 204 2.76 -33.68 -33.16
N GLY A 205 3.57 -33.40 -32.14
CA GLY A 205 4.78 -32.58 -32.29
C GLY A 205 4.83 -31.32 -31.45
N GLN A 206 4.85 -31.50 -30.13
CA GLN A 206 5.33 -30.51 -29.17
C GLN A 206 6.80 -30.17 -29.47
N ALA A 207 7.04 -29.02 -30.12
CA ALA A 207 8.39 -28.48 -30.30
C ALA A 207 8.58 -27.28 -29.36
N GLY A 208 9.14 -27.58 -28.19
CA GLY A 208 9.63 -26.58 -27.25
C GLY A 208 10.82 -25.82 -27.80
N MET A 209 10.92 -24.55 -27.39
CA MET A 209 11.98 -23.61 -27.76
C MET A 209 13.37 -24.16 -27.44
N VAL A 210 14.24 -24.20 -28.45
CA VAL A 210 15.68 -24.40 -28.29
C VAL A 210 16.35 -23.03 -28.32
N THR A 211 16.88 -22.59 -27.17
CA THR A 211 17.88 -21.52 -27.07
C THR A 211 19.25 -22.03 -27.52
N PRO A 212 19.98 -21.37 -28.43
CA PRO A 212 21.40 -21.57 -28.58
C PRO A 212 22.16 -20.52 -27.76
N PHE A 213 22.86 -21.03 -26.75
CA PHE A 213 23.94 -20.37 -26.04
C PHE A 213 25.08 -20.12 -27.05
N GLY A 214 25.46 -18.85 -27.27
CA GLY A 214 26.52 -18.47 -28.20
C GLY A 214 27.36 -17.34 -27.60
N GLY A 215 28.49 -17.71 -27.00
CA GLY A 215 29.46 -16.76 -26.46
C GLY A 215 30.14 -15.95 -27.55
N PHE A 216 30.23 -14.63 -27.34
CA PHE A 216 31.16 -13.76 -28.05
C PHE A 216 32.04 -13.04 -27.03
N ARG A 217 33.34 -13.32 -27.11
CA ARG A 217 34.41 -12.50 -26.56
C ARG A 217 34.51 -11.22 -27.39
N THR A 218 34.67 -10.08 -26.74
CA THR A 218 35.27 -8.88 -27.37
C THR A 218 36.11 -8.10 -26.34
N PRO A 219 37.13 -7.36 -26.81
CA PRO A 219 38.27 -6.97 -26.02
C PRO A 219 38.13 -5.59 -25.36
N LEU A 220 39.01 -5.40 -24.38
CA LEU A 220 39.44 -4.15 -23.75
C LEU A 220 39.70 -3.03 -24.78
N GLY A 221 39.06 -1.87 -24.61
CA GLY A 221 39.35 -0.65 -25.36
C GLY A 221 38.24 0.39 -25.27
N GLY A 222 38.44 1.43 -24.46
CA GLY A 222 37.48 2.53 -24.32
C GLY A 222 37.39 3.39 -25.57
N THR A 223 36.18 3.55 -26.09
CA THR A 223 35.79 4.66 -26.98
C THR A 223 34.37 5.06 -26.60
N MET A 224 34.17 6.31 -26.18
CA MET A 224 32.84 6.86 -25.91
C MET A 224 32.08 6.97 -27.24
N SER A 225 31.07 6.12 -27.44
CA SER A 225 30.19 6.21 -28.60
C SER A 225 29.17 7.33 -28.38
N GLU A 226 29.46 8.51 -28.91
CA GLU A 226 28.50 9.62 -28.97
C GLU A 226 27.43 9.32 -30.03
N SER A 227 26.21 9.03 -29.58
CA SER A 227 25.05 8.67 -30.42
C SER A 227 24.51 9.83 -31.29
N GLY A 228 25.11 11.02 -31.22
CA GLY A 228 24.71 12.20 -31.98
C GLY A 228 25.26 12.26 -33.42
N GLY A 229 26.35 11.55 -33.74
CA GLY A 229 27.03 11.67 -35.04
C GLY A 229 26.28 11.05 -36.23
N LEU A 230 25.54 9.97 -36.00
CA LEU A 230 24.80 9.25 -37.05
C LEU A 230 23.59 10.03 -37.59
N ALA A 231 23.00 10.92 -36.78
CA ALA A 231 21.88 11.76 -37.20
C ALA A 231 22.36 12.94 -38.09
N GLN A 232 23.52 13.53 -37.79
CA GLN A 232 24.08 14.62 -38.58
C GLN A 232 24.53 14.15 -39.98
N ALA A 233 25.13 12.96 -40.07
CA ALA A 233 25.58 12.40 -41.35
C ALA A 233 24.45 11.98 -42.30
N ARG A 234 23.21 11.82 -41.81
CA ARG A 234 22.04 11.51 -42.65
C ARG A 234 21.37 12.75 -43.24
N GLY A 235 21.49 13.92 -42.60
CA GLY A 235 20.92 15.18 -43.09
C GLY A 235 21.67 15.74 -44.30
N THR A 236 22.98 15.55 -44.37
CA THR A 236 23.84 16.10 -45.44
C THR A 236 23.74 15.32 -46.76
N VAL A 237 23.29 14.06 -46.74
CA VAL A 237 23.19 13.22 -47.95
C VAL A 237 21.84 13.38 -48.66
N LEU A 238 20.82 13.89 -47.97
CA LEU A 238 19.48 14.14 -48.54
C LEU A 238 19.31 15.55 -49.13
N SER A 239 20.26 16.47 -48.92
CA SER A 239 20.23 17.82 -49.50
C SER A 239 20.99 17.94 -50.83
N LEU A 240 21.55 16.85 -51.35
CA LEU A 240 22.10 16.77 -52.70
C LEU A 240 21.29 15.76 -53.53
N LYS A 241 20.06 16.13 -53.89
CA LYS A 241 19.42 15.63 -55.09
C LYS A 241 18.37 16.60 -55.61
#